data_AF-A0A3B8MI05-F1
#
_entry.id   AF-A0A3B8MI05-F1
#
_cell.length_a   1.000
_cell.length_b   1.000
_cell.length_c   1.000
_cell.angle_alpha   90.00
_cell.angle_beta   90.00
_cell.angle_gamma   90.00
#
_symmetry.space_group_name_H-M   'P 1'
#
loop_
_entity.id
_entity.type
_entity.pdbx_description
1 polymer ?
#
loop_
_entity_poly.entity_id
_entity_poly.type
_entity_poly.pdbx_seq_one_letter_code
_entity_poly.pdbx_strand_id
1 'polypeptide(L)'
;MALPQIIIGNIKVTALSAGRVRMDGGAMFGVVPKGLWARKIEADDRNRIDLQMRCLLVEAGEETLLVETGFGGKVNDRLREIY
;
A
#
# COMPACT_ATOMS: atom_id res chain seq x y z
N MET A 1 7.83 -7.69 15.28
CA MET A 1 6.59 -6.93 15.53
C MET A 1 5.45 -7.72 14.91
N ALA A 2 4.33 -7.89 15.60
CA ALA A 2 3.18 -8.63 15.04
C ALA A 2 2.56 -7.85 13.87
N LEU A 3 2.02 -8.57 12.88
CA LEU A 3 1.35 -7.95 11.74
C LEU A 3 0.02 -7.31 12.18
N PRO A 4 -0.42 -6.19 11.56
CA PRO A 4 -1.72 -5.61 11.87
C PRO A 4 -2.84 -6.59 11.54
N GLN A 5 -3.77 -6.76 12.47
CA GLN A 5 -4.88 -7.70 12.38
C GLN A 5 -6.19 -7.05 12.81
N ILE A 6 -7.28 -7.50 12.20
CA ILE A 6 -8.64 -7.17 12.63
C ILE A 6 -9.50 -8.44 12.61
N ILE A 7 -10.39 -8.55 13.59
CA ILE A 7 -11.40 -9.61 13.68
C ILE A 7 -12.76 -8.99 13.36
N ILE A 8 -13.48 -9.58 12.42
CA ILE A 8 -14.82 -9.17 12.01
C ILE A 8 -15.74 -10.38 12.16
N GLY A 9 -16.46 -10.47 13.28
CA GLY A 9 -17.21 -11.68 13.62
C GLY A 9 -16.28 -12.89 13.77
N ASN A 10 -16.48 -13.92 12.96
CA ASN A 10 -15.64 -15.11 12.89
C ASN A 10 -14.52 -15.02 11.82
N ILE A 11 -14.35 -13.89 11.16
CA ILE A 11 -13.36 -13.68 10.10
C ILE A 11 -12.14 -12.99 10.71
N LYS A 12 -10.96 -13.56 10.47
CA LYS A 12 -9.67 -12.93 10.82
C LYS A 12 -9.03 -12.38 9.56
N VAL A 13 -8.66 -11.11 9.59
CA VAL A 13 -7.97 -10.43 8.47
C VAL A 13 -6.60 -9.95 8.95
N THR A 14 -5.55 -10.44 8.30
CA THR A 14 -4.16 -10.02 8.54
C THR A 14 -3.66 -9.18 7.38
N ALA A 15 -3.14 -7.98 7.67
CA ALA A 15 -2.51 -7.13 6.67
C ALA A 15 -1.04 -7.54 6.47
N LEU A 16 -0.74 -8.11 5.31
CA LEU A 16 0.61 -8.51 4.90
C LEU A 16 1.32 -7.36 4.18
N SER A 17 2.56 -7.08 4.54
CA SER A 17 3.40 -6.12 3.79
C SER A 17 3.79 -6.72 2.43
N ALA A 18 3.46 -6.03 1.34
CA ALA A 18 3.84 -6.44 -0.02
C ALA A 18 4.88 -5.49 -0.65
N GLY A 19 5.61 -4.74 0.18
CA GLY A 19 6.60 -3.76 -0.24
C GLY A 19 6.07 -2.32 -0.30
N ARG A 20 6.99 -1.39 -0.58
CA ARG A 20 6.72 0.05 -0.70
C ARG A 20 7.11 0.53 -2.09
N VAL A 21 6.41 1.55 -2.55
CA VAL A 21 6.71 2.29 -3.78
C VAL A 21 6.48 3.76 -3.51
N ARG A 22 7.20 4.65 -4.20
CA ARG A 22 6.80 6.06 -4.24
C ARG A 22 6.06 6.31 -5.54
N MET A 23 5.04 7.15 -5.48
CA MET A 23 4.25 7.52 -6.65
C MET A 23 4.08 9.02 -6.66
N ASP A 24 3.97 9.65 -7.83
CA ASP A 24 3.71 11.08 -7.90
C ASP A 24 2.44 11.43 -7.11
N GLY A 25 2.58 12.32 -6.13
CA GLY A 25 1.48 12.68 -5.23
C GLY A 25 0.34 13.36 -5.99
N GLY A 26 0.64 14.15 -7.02
CA GLY A 26 -0.38 14.76 -7.87
C GLY A 26 -1.23 13.72 -8.59
N ALA A 27 -0.60 12.70 -9.17
CA ALA A 27 -1.29 11.58 -9.81
C ALA A 27 -2.16 10.79 -8.82
N MET A 28 -1.69 10.58 -7.59
CA MET A 28 -2.45 9.84 -6.56
C MET A 28 -3.64 10.63 -5.98
N PHE A 29 -3.52 11.96 -5.91
CA PHE A 29 -4.55 12.83 -5.36
C PHE A 29 -5.43 13.52 -6.42
N GLY A 30 -5.11 13.33 -7.71
CA GLY A 30 -5.88 13.80 -8.85
C GLY A 30 -6.10 15.32 -8.83
N VAL A 31 -7.38 15.72 -8.79
CA VAL A 31 -7.78 17.15 -8.82
C VAL A 31 -7.50 17.90 -7.52
N VAL A 32 -7.11 17.22 -6.44
CA VAL A 32 -6.88 17.86 -5.14
C VAL A 32 -5.57 18.66 -5.20
N PRO A 33 -5.58 19.97 -4.89
CA PRO A 33 -4.37 20.80 -4.90
C PRO A 33 -3.29 20.31 -3.93
N LYS A 34 -2.01 20.39 -4.34
CA LYS A 34 -0.85 20.03 -3.53
C LYS A 34 -0.83 20.70 -2.15
N GLY A 35 -1.19 21.97 -2.08
CA GLY A 35 -1.24 22.70 -0.81
C GLY A 35 -2.22 22.12 0.21
N LEU A 36 -3.19 21.29 -0.19
CA LEU A 36 -4.12 20.58 0.70
C LEU A 36 -3.63 19.19 1.05
N TRP A 37 -3.29 18.35 0.06
CA TRP A 37 -2.91 16.96 0.33
C TRP A 37 -1.52 16.85 0.98
N ALA A 38 -0.58 17.74 0.67
CA ALA A 38 0.77 17.70 1.23
C ALA A 38 0.80 18.00 2.75
N ARG A 39 -0.31 18.52 3.31
CA ARG A 39 -0.47 18.69 4.77
C ARG A 39 -0.71 17.36 5.49
N LYS A 40 -1.09 16.31 4.75
CA LYS A 40 -1.46 14.98 5.29
C LYS A 40 -0.43 13.93 4.95
N ILE A 41 0.20 14.02 3.78
CA ILE A 41 1.21 13.07 3.32
C ILE A 41 2.38 13.87 2.76
N GLU A 42 3.55 13.68 3.37
CA GLU A 42 4.79 14.29 2.92
C GLU A 42 5.21 13.70 1.57
N ALA A 43 5.65 14.56 0.66
CA ALA A 43 6.21 14.17 -0.62
C ALA A 43 7.72 14.46 -0.64
N ASP A 44 8.47 13.64 -1.36
CA ASP A 44 9.90 13.87 -1.59
C ASP A 44 10.16 15.04 -2.56
N ASP A 45 11.44 15.36 -2.79
CA ASP A 45 11.88 16.43 -3.69
C ASP A 45 11.42 16.24 -5.14
N ARG A 46 11.01 15.02 -5.51
CA ARG A 46 10.46 14.66 -6.83
C ARG A 46 8.93 14.61 -6.82
N ASN A 47 8.29 15.18 -5.80
CA ASN A 47 6.84 15.21 -5.60
C ASN A 47 6.20 13.82 -5.38
N ARG A 48 6.97 12.81 -4.96
CA ARG A 48 6.44 11.46 -4.77
C ARG A 48 6.08 11.19 -3.32
N ILE A 49 4.95 10.55 -3.10
CA ILE A 49 4.50 10.09 -1.79
C ILE A 49 4.84 8.62 -1.60
N ASP A 50 5.22 8.25 -0.38
CA ASP A 50 5.55 6.86 -0.03
C ASP A 50 4.28 6.05 0.27
N LEU A 51 4.08 4.97 -0.48
CA LEU A 51 2.91 4.12 -0.42
C LEU A 51 3.32 2.70 -0.01
N GLN A 52 2.66 2.19 1.02
CA GLN A 52 2.79 0.81 1.44
C GLN A 52 1.71 -0.04 0.79
N MET A 53 2.12 -1.00 -0.04
CA MET A 53 1.20 -2.03 -0.51
C MET A 53 0.93 -3.03 0.61
N ARG A 54 -0.34 -3.40 0.75
CA ARG A 54 -0.78 -4.44 1.68
C ARG A 54 -1.67 -5.43 0.96
N CYS A 55 -1.38 -6.71 1.14
CA CYS A 55 -2.31 -7.78 0.79
C CYS A 55 -3.09 -8.15 2.05
N LEU A 56 -4.33 -8.62 1.89
CA LEU A 56 -5.15 -9.05 3.02
C LEU A 56 -5.25 -10.57 3.00
N LEU A 57 -4.68 -11.23 4.01
CA LEU A 57 -4.93 -12.65 4.26
C LEU A 57 -6.22 -12.75 5.09
N VAL A 58 -7.22 -13.38 4.51
CA VAL A 58 -8.56 -13.54 5.09
C VAL A 58 -8.76 -15.01 5.42
N GLU A 59 -8.96 -15.31 6.70
CA GLU A 59 -9.26 -16.64 7.20
C GLU A 59 -10.72 -16.65 7.70
N ALA A 60 -11.58 -17.44 7.06
CA ALA A 60 -13.02 -17.48 7.30
C ALA A 60 -13.52 -18.94 7.36
N GLY A 61 -13.53 -19.51 8.56
CA GLY A 61 -13.85 -20.94 8.74
C GLY A 61 -12.79 -21.82 8.11
N GLU A 62 -13.17 -22.65 7.14
CA GLU A 62 -12.26 -23.52 6.39
C GLU A 62 -11.62 -22.82 5.18
N GLU A 63 -12.10 -21.62 4.84
CA GLU A 63 -11.64 -20.87 3.67
C GLU A 63 -10.46 -19.96 4.02
N THR A 64 -9.47 -19.94 3.12
CA THR A 64 -8.33 -19.00 3.18
C THR A 64 -8.23 -18.26 1.86
N LEU A 65 -8.39 -16.94 1.91
CA LEU A 65 -8.34 -16.07 0.75
C LEU A 65 -7.22 -15.05 0.88
N LEU A 66 -6.65 -14.68 -0.27
CA LEU A 66 -5.68 -13.61 -0.37
C LEU A 66 -6.23 -12.52 -1.29
N VAL A 67 -6.39 -11.30 -0.74
CA VAL A 67 -6.76 -10.12 -1.52
C VAL A 67 -5.48 -9.41 -1.95
N GLU A 68 -5.31 -9.27 -3.26
CA GLU A 68 -4.09 -8.79 -3.94
C GLU A 68 -2.85 -9.67 -3.75
N THR A 69 -1.87 -9.52 -4.63
CA THR A 69 -0.58 -10.27 -4.55
C THR A 69 0.64 -9.36 -4.62
N GLY A 70 0.43 -8.05 -4.54
CA GLY A 70 1.47 -7.05 -4.68
C GLY A 70 2.21 -7.16 -6.02
N PHE A 71 3.43 -6.62 -6.07
CA PHE A 71 4.24 -6.63 -7.29
C PHE A 71 5.20 -7.82 -7.39
N GLY A 72 5.47 -8.52 -6.29
CA GLY A 72 6.44 -9.63 -6.26
C GLY A 72 7.78 -9.22 -6.88
N GLY A 73 8.25 -9.99 -7.87
CA GLY A 73 9.49 -9.72 -8.61
C GLY A 73 9.37 -8.76 -9.81
N LYS A 74 8.22 -8.11 -10.03
CA LYS A 74 7.98 -7.28 -11.24
C LYS A 74 8.69 -5.92 -11.21
N VAL A 75 9.14 -5.47 -10.04
CA VAL A 75 9.79 -4.16 -9.84
C VAL A 75 11.31 -4.33 -9.87
N ASN A 76 11.94 -3.88 -10.96
CA ASN A 76 13.39 -3.81 -11.10
C ASN A 76 13.96 -2.48 -10.58
N ASP A 77 15.29 -2.35 -10.51
CA ASP A 77 15.94 -1.17 -9.93
C ASP A 77 15.60 0.14 -10.67
N ARG A 78 15.50 0.09 -12.00
CA ARG A 78 15.04 1.23 -12.80
C ARG A 78 13.63 1.67 -12.40
N LEU A 79 12.71 0.73 -12.19
CA LEU A 79 11.35 1.05 -11.76
C LEU A 79 11.33 1.61 -10.33
N ARG A 80 12.21 1.14 -9.42
CA ARG A 80 12.36 1.71 -8.06
C ARG A 80 12.91 3.14 -8.05
N GLU A 81 13.74 3.48 -9.02
CA GLU A 81 14.24 4.85 -9.16
C GLU A 81 13.17 5.81 -9.66
N ILE A 82 12.28 5.33 -10.53
CA ILE A 82 11.13 6.10 -11.03
C ILE A 82 10.06 6.21 -9.93
N TYR A 83 9.68 5.07 -9.36
CA TYR A 83 8.62 4.87 -8.38
C TYR A 83 9.19 4.45 -7.01
#